data_AF-A0A838UFC6-F1
#
_entry.id   AF-A0A838UFC6-F1
#
_cell.length_a   1.000
_cell.length_b   1.000
_cell.length_c   1.000
_cell.angle_alpha   90.00
_cell.angle_beta   90.00
_cell.angle_gamma   90.00
#
_symmetry.space_group_name_H-M   'P 1'
#
loop_
_entity.id
_entity.type
_entity.pdbx_description
1 polymer ?
#
loop_
_entity_poly.entity_id
_entity_poly.type
_entity_poly.pdbx_seq_one_letter_code
_entity_poly.pdbx_strand_id
1 'polypeptide(L)' 'RLDEPALAALDQAARGACAPISDKRGTADYRTRIAGVLARRAAAIAYRRAKERA' A
#
# COMPACT_ATOMS: atom_id res chain seq x y z
N ARG A 1 -4.79 10.96 -12.36
CA ARG A 1 -5.09 9.59 -12.83
C ARG A 1 -4.37 8.63 -11.89
N LEU A 2 -4.99 7.52 -11.51
CA LEU A 2 -4.27 6.48 -10.75
C LEU A 2 -3.52 5.59 -11.75
N ASP A 3 -2.23 5.86 -11.93
CA ASP A 3 -1.32 5.16 -12.83
C ASP A 3 -0.19 4.48 -12.06
N GLU A 4 0.62 3.68 -12.76
CA GLU A 4 1.67 2.86 -12.13
C GLU A 4 2.71 3.70 -11.36
N PRO A 5 3.20 4.86 -11.88
CA PRO A 5 4.13 5.70 -11.13
C PRO A 5 3.53 6.22 -9.83
N ALA A 6 2.26 6.66 -9.83
CA ALA A 6 1.59 7.10 -8.61
C ALA A 6 1.43 5.96 -7.59
N LEU A 7 1.09 4.75 -8.06
CA LEU A 7 0.97 3.56 -7.21
C LEU A 7 2.32 3.10 -6.64
N ALA A 8 3.40 3.23 -7.41
CA ALA A 8 4.75 2.94 -6.96
C ALA A 8 5.21 3.94 -5.88
N ALA A 9 4.95 5.23 -6.07
CA ALA A 9 5.24 6.26 -5.07
C ALA A 9 4.47 6.02 -3.77
N LEU A 10 3.19 5.64 -3.85
CA LEU A 10 2.38 5.27 -2.69
C LEU A 10 2.94 4.04 -1.95
N ASP A 11 3.36 3.00 -2.67
CA ASP A 11 3.98 1.83 -2.07
C ASP A 11 5.25 2.19 -1.31
N GLN A 12 6.12 3.01 -1.89
CA GLN A 12 7.36 3.47 -1.23
C GLN A 12 7.07 4.31 0.01
N ALA A 13 6.13 5.25 -0.08
CA ALA A 13 5.73 6.07 1.07
C ALA A 13 5.16 5.22 2.21
N ALA A 14 4.29 4.25 1.89
CA ALA A 14 3.71 3.34 2.88
C ALA A 14 4.79 2.47 3.55
N ARG A 15 5.76 1.96 2.78
CA ARG A 15 6.88 1.19 3.31
C ARG A 15 7.79 2.03 4.22
N GLY A 16 8.14 3.23 3.77
CA GLY A 16 9.01 4.15 4.53
C GLY A 16 8.39 4.69 5.82
N ALA A 17 7.05 4.73 5.91
CA ALA A 17 6.35 5.18 7.11
C ALA A 17 6.19 4.09 8.20
N CYS A 18 6.40 2.81 7.86
CA CYS A 18 6.17 1.70 8.78
C CYS A 18 7.43 1.32 9.58
N ALA A 19 7.25 0.97 10.86
CA ALA A 19 8.29 0.40 11.72
C ALA A 19 7.81 -0.87 12.45
N PRO A 20 7.57 -1.98 11.72
CA PRO A 20 7.00 -3.21 12.30
C PRO A 20 8.04 -4.03 13.07
N ILE A 21 7.57 -4.78 14.08
CA ILE A 21 8.37 -5.80 14.76
C ILE A 21 8.39 -7.12 13.97
N SER A 22 9.39 -7.96 14.25
CA SER A 22 9.38 -9.36 13.84
C SER A 22 8.75 -10.22 14.93
N ASP A 23 7.75 -11.03 14.58
CA ASP A 23 7.09 -11.96 15.50
C ASP A 23 6.68 -13.26 14.79
N LYS A 24 5.94 -14.14 15.48
CA LYS A 24 5.46 -15.42 14.93
C LYS A 24 4.54 -15.29 13.70
N ARG A 25 4.00 -14.10 13.42
CA ARG A 25 3.14 -13.83 12.25
C ARG A 25 3.94 -13.25 11.07
N GLY A 26 5.24 -13.02 11.23
CA GLY A 26 6.14 -12.62 10.15
C GLY A 26 7.22 -11.62 10.56
N THR A 27 8.24 -11.51 9.71
CA THR A 27 9.37 -10.60 9.89
C THR A 27 8.99 -9.15 9.59
N ALA A 28 9.79 -8.21 10.12
CA ALA A 28 9.63 -6.78 9.85
C ALA A 28 9.67 -6.48 8.34
N ASP A 29 10.59 -7.11 7.59
CA ASP A 29 10.73 -6.94 6.15
C ASP A 29 9.49 -7.41 5.39
N TYR A 30 8.98 -8.59 5.74
CA TYR A 30 7.77 -9.12 5.13
C TYR A 30 6.58 -8.20 5.38
N ARG A 31 6.42 -7.72 6.61
CA ARG A 31 5.33 -6.80 7.00
C ARG A 31 5.44 -5.46 6.27
N THR A 32 6.66 -4.92 6.15
CA THR A 32 6.93 -3.69 5.40
C THR A 32 6.54 -3.85 3.94
N ARG A 33 6.97 -4.94 3.28
CA ARG A 33 6.57 -5.25 1.90
C ARG A 33 5.05 -5.33 1.75
N ILE A 34 4.36 -6.02 2.65
CA ILE A 34 2.91 -6.20 2.59
C ILE A 34 2.16 -4.87 2.80
N ALA A 35 2.66 -3.98 3.66
CA ALA A 35 2.06 -2.66 3.86
C ALA A 35 1.94 -1.88 2.54
N GLY A 36 3.00 -1.88 1.73
CA GLY A 36 2.97 -1.24 0.41
C GLY A 36 2.00 -1.91 -0.58
N VAL A 37 1.91 -3.24 -0.57
CA VAL A 37 0.91 -3.98 -1.39
C VAL A 37 -0.52 -3.62 -0.99
N LEU A 38 -0.82 -3.58 0.31
CA LEU A 38 -2.14 -3.24 0.82
C LEU A 38 -2.50 -1.78 0.50
N ALA A 39 -1.54 -0.85 0.60
CA ALA A 39 -1.74 0.54 0.22
C ALA A 39 -2.16 0.69 -1.25
N ARG A 40 -1.46 0.02 -2.18
CA ARG A 40 -1.85 0.03 -3.61
C ARG A 40 -3.26 -0.53 -3.83
N ARG A 41 -3.59 -1.65 -3.18
CA ARG A 41 -4.92 -2.27 -3.29
C ARG A 41 -6.01 -1.35 -2.76
N ALA A 42 -5.80 -0.71 -1.62
CA ALA A 42 -6.74 0.24 -1.04
C ALA A 42 -6.97 1.43 -1.96
N ALA A 43 -5.90 2.02 -2.51
CA ALA A 43 -5.99 3.14 -3.45
C ALA A 43 -6.77 2.78 -4.73
N ALA A 44 -6.52 1.59 -5.30
CA ALA A 44 -7.26 1.11 -6.47
C ALA A 44 -8.77 0.94 -6.19
N ILE A 45 -9.13 0.36 -5.04
CA ILE A 45 -10.53 0.20 -4.63
C ILE A 45 -11.19 1.57 -4.41
N ALA A 46 -10.50 2.49 -3.73
CA ALA A 46 -11.01 3.84 -3.47
C ALA A 46 -11.23 4.61 -4.78
N TYR A 47 -10.27 4.56 -5.70
CA TYR A 47 -10.37 5.21 -7.01
C TYR A 47 -11.53 4.66 -7.85
N ARG A 48 -11.74 3.34 -7.85
CA ARG A 48 -12.91 2.73 -8.50
C ARG A 48 -14.22 3.26 -7.89
N ARG A 49 -14.34 3.25 -6.56
CA ARG A 49 -15.55 3.74 -5.87
C ARG A 49 -15.80 5.23 -6.13
N ALA A 50 -14.75 6.04 -6.21
CA ALA A 50 -14.86 7.46 -6.54
C ALA A 50 -15.39 7.67 -7.96
N LYS A 51 -14.96 6.83 -8.92
CA LYS A 51 -15.49 6.87 -10.29
C LYS A 51 -16.94 6.41 -10.42
N GLU A 52 -17.37 5.44 -9.61
CA GLU A 52 -18.76 4.95 -9.62
C GLU A 52 -19.77 5.97 -9.03
N ARG A 53 -19.29 6.93 -8.22
CA ARG A 53 -20.11 7.95 -7.56
C ARG A 53 -20.06 9.33 -8.25
N ALA A 54 -19.24 9.47 -9.29
CA ALA A 54 -19.07 10.70 -10.06
C ALA A 54 -19.96 10.68 -11.31
#